data_AF-A0A538DZ92-F1
#
_entry.id   AF-A0A538DZ92-F1
#
_cell.length_a   1.000
_cell.length_b   1.000
_cell.length_c   1.000
_cell.angle_alpha   90.00
_cell.angle_beta   90.00
_cell.angle_gamma   90.00
#
_symmetry.space_group_name_H-M   'P 1'
#
loop_
_entity.id
_entity.type
_entity.pdbx_description
1 polymer ?
#
loop_
_entity_poly.entity_id
_entity_poly.type
_entity_poly.pdbx_seq_one_letter_code
_entity_poly.pdbx_strand_id
1 'polypeptide(L)'
;MRSTFRSRAEGRSIASLSAASRRGLLFPEGVLRLRAVTTIAELEEDRVVEGVFAVTRKERRRTRTGAAFLSLELADASGRIEARVWSDVELLDRRFDQGDAVRVLGRVERFGNRLQVQVRALETAEDADPEALTPTLKRDADELDGFFEFLAAEIAHPGLARLIDGFVRDTRIRTAFRSLPAAGADGHHGYAGGLLEHTVGVATLCRETAQLHPRLRSDLLLAAALLHDVGRTRELRPGPAFPQTEEGRLLGHVHLGLRLIEDRTEGLDLEVQAELLHAIACHHDRQAARTAEAAVLYHANQLDAQAATRPVGDS
;
A
#
# COMPACT_ATOMS: atom_id res chain seq x y z
N MET A 1 -8.49 50.78 45.70
CA MET A 1 -7.47 51.85 45.73
C MET A 1 -6.76 51.79 44.37
N ARG A 2 -7.03 52.74 43.46
CA ARG A 2 -6.23 53.97 43.22
C ARG A 2 -4.75 53.60 42.96
N SER A 3 -4.07 54.00 41.88
CA SER A 3 -4.32 55.00 40.84
C SER A 3 -3.11 54.99 39.88
N THR A 4 -3.32 55.07 38.56
CA THR A 4 -2.66 55.93 37.54
C THR A 4 -1.12 56.14 37.55
N PHE A 5 -0.38 56.21 36.44
CA PHE A 5 -0.49 57.28 35.42
C PHE A 5 0.35 56.97 34.16
N ARG A 6 -0.04 57.62 33.05
CA ARG A 6 0.49 57.59 31.67
C ARG A 6 1.90 58.22 31.53
N SER A 7 2.60 57.91 30.44
CA SER A 7 2.96 58.94 29.43
C SER A 7 3.55 58.34 28.14
N ARG A 8 3.04 58.83 27.00
CA ARG A 8 3.62 58.73 25.65
C ARG A 8 4.85 59.64 25.53
N ALA A 9 5.74 59.34 24.60
CA ALA A 9 6.36 60.34 23.73
C ALA A 9 6.90 59.68 22.44
N GLU A 10 6.57 60.30 21.32
CA GLU A 10 6.96 59.98 19.94
C GLU A 10 8.40 60.42 19.65
N GLY A 11 9.03 59.78 18.65
CA GLY A 11 10.29 60.24 18.06
C GLY A 11 10.62 59.49 16.77
N ARG A 12 10.57 60.20 15.64
CA ARG A 12 10.69 59.71 14.26
C ARG A 12 12.12 59.28 13.88
N SER A 13 12.19 58.43 12.84
CA SER A 13 12.89 58.68 11.56
C SER A 13 14.14 57.85 11.18
N ILE A 14 14.03 57.29 9.96
CA ILE A 14 15.00 56.97 8.88
C ILE A 14 15.93 55.75 8.95
N ALA A 15 15.73 54.94 7.90
CA ALA A 15 16.51 53.88 7.28
C ALA A 15 18.04 53.87 7.46
N SER A 16 18.58 52.65 7.53
CA SER A 16 19.73 52.26 6.71
C SER A 16 19.77 50.74 6.50
N LEU A 17 20.00 50.38 5.24
CA LEU A 17 20.12 49.06 4.65
C LEU A 17 21.15 48.15 5.33
N SER A 18 20.88 46.84 5.34
CA SER A 18 21.88 45.83 5.01
C SER A 18 21.17 44.51 4.65
N ALA A 19 21.01 44.31 3.35
CA ALA A 19 20.70 43.02 2.76
C ALA A 19 22.03 42.27 2.57
N ALA A 20 22.15 41.09 3.16
CA ALA A 20 23.21 40.14 2.80
C ALA A 20 22.72 38.69 2.95
N SER A 21 22.42 38.11 1.79
CA SER A 21 22.77 36.75 1.39
C SER A 21 22.07 35.57 2.08
N ARG A 22 20.81 35.32 1.67
CA ARG A 22 20.31 33.94 1.53
C ARG A 22 20.41 33.58 0.05
N ARG A 23 21.45 32.84 -0.34
CA ARG A 23 21.47 32.15 -1.63
C ARG A 23 20.55 30.94 -1.53
N GLY A 24 19.26 31.16 -1.77
CA GLY A 24 18.35 30.09 -2.15
C GLY A 24 18.72 29.61 -3.54
N LEU A 25 18.76 28.29 -3.72
CA LEU A 25 18.70 27.68 -5.05
C LEU A 25 17.36 28.13 -5.65
N LEU A 26 17.43 29.02 -6.63
CA LEU A 26 16.28 29.61 -7.30
C LEU A 26 15.69 28.56 -8.24
N PHE A 27 14.50 28.06 -7.91
CA PHE A 27 13.59 27.55 -8.92
C PHE A 27 13.25 28.72 -9.86
N PRO A 28 13.40 28.58 -11.19
CA PRO A 28 13.11 29.68 -12.10
C PRO A 28 11.60 29.98 -12.10
N GLU A 29 11.23 31.15 -11.59
CA GLU A 29 9.85 31.64 -11.65
C GLU A 29 9.45 31.98 -13.10
N GLY A 30 8.30 31.43 -13.51
CA GLY A 30 7.43 32.08 -14.50
C GLY A 30 7.56 31.64 -15.95
N VAL A 31 7.01 30.47 -16.29
CA VAL A 31 6.23 30.28 -17.53
C VAL A 31 5.07 29.33 -17.24
N LEU A 32 3.84 29.86 -17.26
CA LEU A 32 2.62 29.06 -17.37
C LEU A 32 2.65 28.27 -18.69
N ARG A 33 3.09 27.02 -18.62
CA ARG A 33 2.56 25.94 -19.44
C ARG A 33 2.32 24.79 -18.46
N LEU A 34 1.12 24.19 -18.54
CA LEU A 34 0.87 22.84 -18.05
C LEU A 34 1.93 21.93 -18.66
N ARG A 35 3.10 21.81 -18.01
CA ARG A 35 4.03 20.73 -18.30
C ARG A 35 3.32 19.50 -17.77
N ALA A 36 2.99 18.58 -18.68
CA ALA A 36 2.51 17.27 -18.31
C ALA A 36 3.39 16.76 -17.18
N VAL A 37 2.80 16.51 -16.02
CA VAL A 37 3.47 15.78 -14.94
C VAL A 37 3.78 14.42 -15.56
N THR A 38 5.04 14.16 -15.88
CA THR A 38 5.42 12.88 -16.47
C THR A 38 5.17 11.81 -15.43
N THR A 39 4.18 10.96 -15.68
CA THR A 39 3.88 9.83 -14.79
C THR A 39 5.00 8.80 -14.88
N ILE A 40 5.19 7.99 -13.83
CA ILE A 40 6.19 6.92 -13.82
C ILE A 40 6.03 5.98 -15.02
N ALA A 41 4.79 5.67 -15.43
CA ALA A 41 4.50 4.80 -16.57
C ALA A 41 4.95 5.37 -17.93
N GLU A 42 5.16 6.68 -18.04
CA GLU A 42 5.57 7.37 -19.27
C GLU A 42 7.07 7.70 -19.29
N LEU A 43 7.83 7.26 -18.28
CA LEU A 43 9.26 7.54 -18.21
C LEU A 43 10.03 6.74 -19.26
N GLU A 44 10.80 7.47 -20.06
CA GLU A 44 11.72 6.93 -21.06
C GLU A 44 13.16 7.26 -20.66
N GLU A 45 14.09 6.42 -21.09
CA GLU A 45 15.53 6.63 -20.89
C GLU A 45 15.98 8.00 -21.42
N ASP A 46 16.93 8.61 -20.72
CA ASP A 46 17.53 9.91 -21.04
C ASP A 46 16.60 11.12 -20.98
N ARG A 47 15.34 10.95 -20.55
CA ARG A 47 14.41 12.05 -20.30
C ARG A 47 14.64 12.69 -18.93
N VAL A 48 14.35 13.99 -18.86
CA VAL A 48 14.26 14.72 -17.60
C VAL A 48 12.89 14.42 -16.98
N VAL A 49 12.88 14.09 -15.69
CA VAL A 49 11.67 13.93 -14.89
C VAL A 49 11.56 15.08 -13.91
N GLU A 50 10.37 15.68 -13.86
CA GLU A 50 10.00 16.73 -12.92
C GLU A 50 8.57 16.42 -12.45
N GLY A 51 8.40 16.07 -11.18
CA GLY A 51 7.11 15.59 -10.66
C GLY A 51 7.07 15.46 -9.15
N VAL A 52 5.87 15.18 -8.63
CA VAL A 52 5.66 14.90 -7.21
C VAL A 52 5.41 13.40 -7.04
N PHE A 53 6.12 12.78 -6.12
CA PHE A 53 6.08 11.34 -5.89
C PHE A 53 6.02 11.04 -4.40
N ALA A 54 5.37 9.94 -4.03
CA ALA A 54 5.47 9.37 -2.70
C ALA A 54 6.79 8.61 -2.53
N VAL A 55 7.42 8.73 -1.35
CA VAL A 55 8.61 7.94 -0.98
C VAL A 55 8.17 6.65 -0.30
N THR A 56 8.21 5.53 -1.02
CA THR A 56 7.72 4.24 -0.52
C THR A 56 8.82 3.43 0.15
N ARG A 57 10.09 3.70 -0.18
CA ARG A 57 11.26 3.17 0.51
C ARG A 57 12.37 4.22 0.54
N LYS A 58 13.09 4.30 1.65
CA LYS A 58 14.29 5.13 1.80
C LYS A 58 15.37 4.36 2.55
N GLU A 59 16.55 4.25 1.94
CA GLU A 59 17.71 3.64 2.58
C GLU A 59 18.98 4.42 2.28
N ARG A 60 19.75 4.70 3.33
CA ARG A 60 21.10 5.20 3.16
C ARG A 60 22.06 4.05 2.95
N ARG A 61 22.70 4.03 1.78
CA ARG A 61 23.66 3.00 1.39
C ARG A 61 25.03 3.62 1.13
N ARG A 62 26.04 2.76 1.00
CA ARG A 62 27.39 3.14 0.60
C ARG A 62 27.80 2.37 -0.65
N THR A 63 28.51 3.04 -1.56
CA THR A 63 29.14 2.38 -2.70
C THR A 63 30.26 1.48 -2.23
N ARG A 64 30.79 0.64 -3.14
CA ARG A 64 32.00 -0.16 -2.89
C ARG A 64 33.23 0.69 -2.53
N THR A 65 33.24 1.96 -2.94
CA THR A 65 34.29 2.95 -2.61
C THR A 65 34.01 3.72 -1.32
N GLY A 66 32.90 3.42 -0.62
CA GLY A 66 32.54 4.01 0.68
C GLY A 66 31.69 5.28 0.61
N ALA A 67 31.46 5.84 -0.58
CA ALA A 67 30.65 7.04 -0.77
C ALA A 67 29.18 6.77 -0.43
N ALA A 68 28.57 7.64 0.37
CA ALA A 68 27.17 7.50 0.76
C ALA A 68 26.23 7.93 -0.39
N PHE A 69 25.06 7.30 -0.47
CA PHE A 69 23.97 7.67 -1.37
C PHE A 69 22.63 7.28 -0.76
N LEU A 70 21.54 7.95 -1.15
CA LEU A 70 20.19 7.50 -0.82
C LEU A 70 19.66 6.61 -1.95
N SER A 71 19.20 5.44 -1.55
CA SER A 71 18.41 4.49 -2.32
C SER A 71 16.93 4.74 -2.01
N LEU A 72 16.19 5.26 -2.97
CA LEU A 72 14.78 5.53 -2.83
C LEU A 72 13.96 4.59 -3.73
N GLU A 73 12.73 4.32 -3.32
CA GLU A 73 11.66 3.92 -4.21
C GLU A 73 10.62 5.04 -4.19
N LEU A 74 10.27 5.52 -5.39
CA LEU A 74 9.28 6.56 -5.60
C LEU A 74 8.03 5.95 -6.21
N ALA A 75 6.86 6.47 -5.87
CA ALA A 75 5.59 6.03 -6.42
C ALA A 75 4.68 7.19 -6.82
N ASP A 76 3.86 6.93 -7.83
CA ASP A 76 2.67 7.70 -8.18
C ASP A 76 1.53 6.72 -8.51
N ALA A 77 0.35 7.25 -8.89
CA ALA A 77 -0.78 6.42 -9.24
C ALA A 77 -0.52 5.45 -10.43
N SER A 78 0.50 5.73 -11.25
CA SER A 78 0.84 4.94 -12.44
C SER A 78 1.83 3.80 -12.14
N GLY A 79 2.60 3.88 -11.06
CA GLY A 79 3.55 2.82 -10.70
C GLY A 79 4.60 3.22 -9.67
N ARG A 80 5.71 2.46 -9.68
CA ARG A 80 6.87 2.64 -8.79
C ARG A 80 8.15 2.68 -9.62
N ILE A 81 9.14 3.45 -9.16
CA ILE A 81 10.46 3.52 -9.78
C ILE A 81 11.57 3.66 -8.73
N GLU A 82 12.70 2.97 -8.97
CA GLU A 82 13.89 3.17 -8.15
C GLU A 82 14.50 4.56 -8.41
N ALA A 83 14.99 5.22 -7.37
CA ALA A 83 15.68 6.48 -7.50
C ALA A 83 16.96 6.55 -6.65
N ARG A 84 17.96 7.28 -7.13
CA ARG A 84 19.28 7.41 -6.50
C ARG A 84 19.62 8.87 -6.28
N VAL A 85 19.97 9.21 -5.05
CA VAL A 85 20.46 10.55 -4.66
C VAL A 85 21.94 10.44 -4.32
N TRP A 86 22.78 11.10 -5.11
CA TRP A 86 24.25 11.05 -4.94
C TRP A 86 24.82 12.31 -4.27
N SER A 87 24.11 13.44 -4.35
CA SER A 87 24.54 14.74 -3.85
C SER A 87 23.75 15.13 -2.60
N ASP A 88 24.37 15.92 -1.71
CA ASP A 88 23.74 16.45 -0.49
C ASP A 88 23.07 15.40 0.40
N VAL A 89 23.60 14.17 0.39
CA VAL A 89 23.01 12.99 1.04
C VAL A 89 22.72 13.27 2.52
N GLU A 90 23.69 13.76 3.28
CA GLU A 90 23.56 14.02 4.71
C GLU A 90 22.52 15.10 5.05
N LEU A 91 22.30 16.05 4.13
CA LEU A 91 21.28 17.08 4.26
C LEU A 91 19.90 16.50 3.95
N LEU A 92 19.77 15.80 2.82
CA LEU A 92 18.51 15.25 2.33
C LEU A 92 18.00 14.08 3.19
N ASP A 93 18.90 13.27 3.74
CA ASP A 93 18.61 12.15 4.64
C ASP A 93 17.84 12.60 5.90
N ARG A 94 17.87 13.89 6.26
CA ARG A 94 17.18 14.45 7.42
C ARG A 94 15.93 15.27 7.08
N ARG A 95 15.64 15.48 5.80
CA ARG A 95 14.61 16.44 5.35
C ARG A 95 13.26 15.81 5.02
N PHE A 96 13.25 14.53 4.70
CA PHE A 96 12.05 13.77 4.36
C PHE A 96 12.27 12.33 4.80
N ASP A 97 11.22 11.58 5.03
CA ASP A 97 11.25 10.18 5.41
C ASP A 97 10.37 9.31 4.50
N GLN A 98 10.43 8.00 4.73
CA GLN A 98 9.52 7.08 4.06
C GLN A 98 8.08 7.39 4.47
N GLY A 99 7.19 7.47 3.48
CA GLY A 99 5.80 7.89 3.65
C GLY A 99 5.54 9.33 3.21
N ASP A 100 6.58 10.16 3.04
CA ASP A 100 6.42 11.55 2.63
C ASP A 100 6.19 11.69 1.12
N ALA A 101 5.60 12.82 0.72
CA ALA A 101 5.58 13.27 -0.67
C ALA A 101 6.77 14.21 -0.93
N VAL A 102 7.43 14.02 -2.08
CA VAL A 102 8.59 14.79 -2.49
C VAL A 102 8.46 15.28 -3.93
N ARG A 103 8.90 16.50 -4.18
CA ARG A 103 9.06 17.04 -5.53
C ARG A 103 10.47 16.71 -6.02
N VAL A 104 10.55 16.01 -7.14
CA VAL A 104 11.80 15.46 -7.68
C VAL A 104 12.08 16.06 -9.04
N LEU A 105 13.32 16.54 -9.21
CA LEU A 105 13.91 16.83 -10.51
C LEU A 105 15.07 15.86 -10.74
N GLY A 106 15.05 15.14 -11.85
CA GLY A 106 16.05 14.12 -12.14
C GLY A 106 16.19 13.80 -13.62
N ARG A 107 17.00 12.78 -13.90
CA ARG A 107 17.13 12.17 -15.22
C ARG A 107 16.84 10.68 -15.10
N VAL A 108 16.07 10.14 -16.04
CA VAL A 108 15.85 8.70 -16.15
C VAL A 108 17.09 8.07 -16.76
N GLU A 109 17.63 7.06 -16.08
CA GLU A 109 18.79 6.28 -16.50
C GLU A 109 18.41 4.82 -16.56
N ARG A 110 19.04 4.06 -17.46
CA ARG A 110 18.94 2.61 -17.46
C ARG A 110 20.11 2.01 -16.67
N PHE A 111 19.79 1.21 -15.67
CA PHE A 111 20.77 0.43 -14.91
C PHE A 111 20.48 -1.06 -15.08
N GLY A 112 21.32 -1.75 -15.86
CA GLY A 112 21.02 -3.11 -16.33
C GLY A 112 19.80 -3.10 -17.24
N ASN A 113 18.76 -3.87 -16.90
CA ASN A 113 17.50 -3.92 -17.66
C ASN A 113 16.36 -3.08 -17.04
N ARG A 114 16.63 -2.25 -16.03
CA ARG A 114 15.61 -1.46 -15.34
C ARG A 114 15.87 0.04 -15.49
N LEU A 115 14.78 0.81 -15.61
CA LEU A 115 14.82 2.26 -15.50
C LEU A 115 14.94 2.65 -14.02
N GLN A 116 15.72 3.68 -13.74
CA GLN A 116 15.82 4.33 -12.44
C GLN A 116 15.94 5.85 -12.63
N VAL A 117 15.58 6.63 -11.61
CA VAL A 117 15.76 8.08 -11.62
C VAL A 117 17.05 8.45 -10.89
N GLN A 118 17.98 9.11 -11.59
CA GLN A 118 19.06 9.84 -10.95
C GLN A 118 18.53 11.21 -10.50
N VAL A 119 18.38 11.39 -9.20
CA VAL A 119 17.81 12.59 -8.59
C VAL A 119 18.88 13.69 -8.57
N ARG A 120 18.53 14.85 -9.14
CA ARG A 120 19.38 16.05 -9.16
C ARG A 120 18.98 17.04 -8.09
N ALA A 121 17.68 17.19 -7.85
CA ALA A 121 17.13 18.00 -6.78
C ALA A 121 15.89 17.32 -6.20
N LEU A 122 15.71 17.48 -4.89
CA LEU A 122 14.60 16.92 -4.14
C LEU A 122 14.23 17.88 -3.00
N GLU A 123 12.93 18.10 -2.85
CA GLU A 123 12.35 18.82 -1.73
C GLU A 123 11.06 18.16 -1.25
N THR A 124 10.65 18.43 -0.02
CA THR A 124 9.36 17.99 0.51
C THR A 124 8.22 18.69 -0.23
N ALA A 125 7.18 17.94 -0.57
CA ALA A 125 5.94 18.46 -1.14
C ALA A 125 4.86 18.46 -0.07
N GLU A 126 4.91 19.42 0.85
CA GLU A 126 3.96 19.54 1.96
C GLU A 126 2.51 19.80 1.48
N ASP A 127 2.35 20.25 0.25
CA ASP A 127 1.08 20.51 -0.43
C ASP A 127 0.45 19.27 -1.08
N ALA A 128 1.15 18.12 -1.07
CA ALA A 128 0.70 16.88 -1.67
C ALA A 128 0.36 15.82 -0.62
N ASP A 129 -0.74 15.11 -0.83
CA ASP A 129 -1.11 13.93 -0.04
C ASP A 129 -0.35 12.70 -0.56
N PRO A 130 0.56 12.09 0.24
CA PRO A 130 1.28 10.90 -0.17
C PRO A 130 0.37 9.69 -0.42
N GLU A 131 -0.76 9.58 0.29
CA GLU A 131 -1.70 8.47 0.11
C GLU A 131 -2.35 8.52 -1.27
N ALA A 132 -2.68 9.71 -1.77
CA ALA A 132 -3.22 9.93 -3.12
C ALA A 132 -2.23 9.59 -4.25
N LEU A 133 -0.94 9.48 -3.94
CA LEU A 133 0.12 9.08 -4.88
C LEU A 133 0.39 7.56 -4.82
N THR A 134 -0.33 6.81 -3.98
CA THR A 134 -0.19 5.36 -3.92
C THR A 134 -0.74 4.74 -5.20
N PRO A 135 -0.03 3.78 -5.84
CA PRO A 135 -0.60 3.00 -6.92
C PRO A 135 -1.92 2.36 -6.47
N THR A 136 -2.97 2.47 -7.29
CA THR A 136 -4.31 1.97 -6.97
C THR A 136 -4.75 0.86 -7.91
N LEU A 137 -5.86 0.20 -7.56
CA LEU A 137 -6.63 -0.66 -8.45
C LEU A 137 -6.79 -0.07 -9.86
N LYS A 138 -6.60 -0.91 -10.89
CA LYS A 138 -7.00 -0.60 -12.27
C LYS A 138 -8.47 -0.94 -12.53
N ARG A 139 -9.03 -1.86 -11.75
CA ARG A 139 -10.45 -2.25 -11.79
C ARG A 139 -11.27 -1.33 -10.90
N ASP A 140 -12.56 -1.24 -11.17
CA ASP A 140 -13.49 -0.48 -10.33
C ASP A 140 -13.63 -1.16 -8.96
N ALA A 141 -13.36 -0.41 -7.89
CA ALA A 141 -13.47 -0.91 -6.53
C ALA A 141 -14.92 -1.21 -6.13
N ASP A 142 -15.90 -0.49 -6.68
CA ASP A 142 -17.32 -0.74 -6.41
C ASP A 142 -17.78 -2.05 -7.07
N GLU A 143 -17.26 -2.36 -8.25
CA GLU A 143 -17.49 -3.65 -8.93
C GLU A 143 -16.94 -4.81 -8.09
N LEU A 144 -15.71 -4.67 -7.58
CA LEU A 144 -15.09 -5.69 -6.72
C LEU A 144 -15.82 -5.85 -5.38
N ASP A 145 -16.30 -4.76 -4.78
CA ASP A 145 -17.13 -4.83 -3.59
C ASP A 145 -18.42 -5.62 -3.87
N GLY A 146 -19.08 -5.36 -5.00
CA GLY A 146 -20.25 -6.10 -5.45
C GLY A 146 -19.98 -7.59 -5.67
N PHE A 147 -18.82 -7.95 -6.23
CA PHE A 147 -18.41 -9.36 -6.33
C PHE A 147 -18.18 -10.00 -4.97
N PHE A 148 -17.52 -9.31 -4.04
CA PHE A 148 -17.34 -9.83 -2.69
C PHE A 148 -18.70 -10.09 -2.02
N GLU A 149 -19.62 -9.13 -2.09
CA GLU A 149 -20.96 -9.26 -1.51
C GLU A 149 -21.76 -10.39 -2.16
N PHE A 150 -21.66 -10.54 -3.48
CA PHE A 150 -22.26 -11.64 -4.21
C PHE A 150 -21.75 -13.00 -3.70
N LEU A 151 -20.43 -13.18 -3.60
CA LEU A 151 -19.81 -14.42 -3.11
C LEU A 151 -20.20 -14.70 -1.64
N ALA A 152 -20.24 -13.65 -0.81
CA ALA A 152 -20.69 -13.77 0.57
C ALA A 152 -22.15 -14.25 0.67
N ALA A 153 -23.02 -13.78 -0.21
CA ALA A 153 -24.44 -14.13 -0.24
C ALA A 153 -24.72 -15.57 -0.71
N GLU A 154 -23.76 -16.23 -1.39
CA GLU A 154 -23.91 -17.63 -1.82
C GLU A 154 -23.77 -18.64 -0.66
N ILE A 155 -23.24 -18.21 0.50
CA ILE A 155 -23.05 -19.07 1.67
C ILE A 155 -24.41 -19.39 2.30
N ALA A 156 -24.85 -20.65 2.19
CA ALA A 156 -26.14 -21.10 2.71
C ALA A 156 -26.10 -21.52 4.19
N HIS A 157 -24.95 -21.99 4.67
CA HIS A 157 -24.77 -22.45 6.04
C HIS A 157 -25.01 -21.29 7.03
N PRO A 158 -26.04 -21.35 7.91
CA PRO A 158 -26.50 -20.18 8.68
C PRO A 158 -25.45 -19.55 9.59
N GLY A 159 -24.59 -20.36 10.22
CA GLY A 159 -23.52 -19.86 11.10
C GLY A 159 -22.45 -19.07 10.33
N LEU A 160 -21.87 -19.68 9.30
CA LEU A 160 -20.92 -19.04 8.39
C LEU A 160 -21.49 -17.80 7.70
N ALA A 161 -22.75 -17.85 7.23
CA ALA A 161 -23.40 -16.70 6.63
C ALA A 161 -23.50 -15.51 7.60
N ARG A 162 -23.88 -15.75 8.86
CA ARG A 162 -23.90 -14.70 9.91
C ARG A 162 -22.51 -14.14 10.20
N LEU A 163 -21.50 -15.02 10.29
CA LEU A 163 -20.11 -14.60 10.51
C LEU A 163 -19.66 -13.66 9.38
N ILE A 164 -19.83 -14.07 8.13
CA ILE A 164 -19.41 -13.31 6.94
C ILE A 164 -20.20 -12.01 6.82
N ASP A 165 -21.51 -12.00 7.07
CA ASP A 165 -22.33 -10.78 7.09
C ASP A 165 -21.80 -9.75 8.12
N GLY A 166 -21.28 -10.21 9.25
CA GLY A 166 -20.59 -9.36 10.22
C GLY A 166 -19.34 -8.66 9.66
N PHE A 167 -18.59 -9.31 8.76
CA PHE A 167 -17.45 -8.70 8.05
C PHE A 167 -17.88 -7.81 6.88
N VAL A 168 -18.93 -8.20 6.16
CA VAL A 168 -19.52 -7.40 5.07
C VAL A 168 -20.01 -6.05 5.59
N ARG A 169 -20.69 -6.04 6.75
CA ARG A 169 -21.25 -4.82 7.35
C ARG A 169 -20.24 -3.96 8.09
N ASP A 170 -19.04 -4.47 8.34
CA ASP A 170 -17.99 -3.72 9.05
C ASP A 170 -17.31 -2.73 8.11
N THR A 171 -17.78 -1.49 8.11
CA THR A 171 -17.27 -0.43 7.23
C THR A 171 -15.78 -0.18 7.38
N ARG A 172 -15.18 -0.43 8.56
CA ARG A 172 -13.75 -0.25 8.77
C ARG A 172 -12.95 -1.32 8.04
N ILE A 173 -13.40 -2.57 8.11
CA ILE A 173 -12.79 -3.68 7.36
C ILE A 173 -12.97 -3.46 5.86
N ARG A 174 -14.18 -3.09 5.40
CA ARG A 174 -14.43 -2.79 3.98
C ARG A 174 -13.53 -1.67 3.45
N THR A 175 -13.39 -0.58 4.21
CA THR A 175 -12.51 0.53 3.86
C THR A 175 -11.05 0.07 3.78
N ALA A 176 -10.60 -0.78 4.71
CA ALA A 176 -9.25 -1.32 4.71
C ALA A 176 -9.01 -2.26 3.51
N PHE A 177 -9.99 -3.07 3.11
CA PHE A 177 -9.90 -3.91 1.91
C PHE A 177 -9.68 -3.09 0.63
N ARG A 178 -10.33 -1.92 0.53
CA ARG A 178 -10.19 -0.99 -0.60
C ARG A 178 -8.87 -0.21 -0.61
N SER A 179 -8.18 -0.10 0.52
CA SER A 179 -6.98 0.75 0.64
C SER A 179 -5.68 -0.02 0.88
N LEU A 180 -5.74 -1.28 1.31
CA LEU A 180 -4.57 -2.08 1.64
C LEU A 180 -4.18 -3.04 0.51
N PRO A 181 -2.89 -3.44 0.44
CA PRO A 181 -2.41 -4.43 -0.50
C PRO A 181 -2.61 -5.86 0.03
N ALA A 182 -2.59 -6.84 -0.88
CA ALA A 182 -2.54 -8.27 -0.51
C ALA A 182 -1.12 -8.82 -0.45
N ALA A 183 -0.12 -8.07 -0.91
CA ALA A 183 1.28 -8.48 -0.87
C ALA A 183 2.19 -7.28 -0.59
N GLY A 184 3.48 -7.55 -0.37
CA GLY A 184 4.49 -6.49 -0.34
C GLY A 184 4.57 -5.72 -1.66
N ALA A 185 5.27 -4.59 -1.67
CA ALA A 185 5.36 -3.69 -2.83
C ALA A 185 5.84 -4.38 -4.15
N ASP A 186 6.68 -5.41 -4.02
CA ASP A 186 7.19 -6.22 -5.15
C ASP A 186 6.28 -7.40 -5.53
N GLY A 187 5.25 -7.67 -4.72
CA GLY A 187 4.30 -8.77 -4.92
C GLY A 187 3.10 -8.35 -5.77
N HIS A 188 2.45 -9.35 -6.36
CA HIS A 188 1.16 -9.16 -7.04
C HIS A 188 0.12 -8.68 -6.02
N HIS A 189 -0.67 -7.66 -6.40
CA HIS A 189 -1.56 -6.93 -5.49
C HIS A 189 -0.87 -6.06 -4.40
N GLY A 190 0.37 -5.61 -4.64
CA GLY A 190 1.13 -4.66 -3.80
C GLY A 190 0.69 -3.19 -3.88
N TYR A 191 -0.57 -2.93 -4.20
CA TYR A 191 -1.18 -1.60 -4.43
C TYR A 191 -2.43 -1.41 -3.57
N ALA A 192 -2.88 -0.16 -3.43
CA ALA A 192 -4.08 0.15 -2.66
C ALA A 192 -5.31 -0.52 -3.30
N GLY A 193 -6.01 -1.33 -2.51
CA GLY A 193 -7.15 -2.14 -2.96
C GLY A 193 -6.80 -3.52 -3.48
N GLY A 194 -5.50 -3.86 -3.52
CA GLY A 194 -5.04 -5.19 -3.89
C GLY A 194 -5.59 -6.30 -2.97
N LEU A 195 -5.83 -6.00 -1.68
CA LEU A 195 -6.43 -6.93 -0.74
C LEU A 195 -7.85 -7.36 -1.18
N LEU A 196 -8.68 -6.41 -1.59
CA LEU A 196 -10.02 -6.70 -2.09
C LEU A 196 -9.98 -7.53 -3.37
N GLU A 197 -9.18 -7.12 -4.36
CA GLU A 197 -9.08 -7.81 -5.64
C GLU A 197 -8.59 -9.25 -5.47
N HIS A 198 -7.52 -9.45 -4.70
CA HIS A 198 -6.98 -10.78 -4.40
C HIS A 198 -8.00 -11.65 -3.69
N THR A 199 -8.70 -11.11 -2.67
CA THR A 199 -9.70 -11.87 -1.94
C THR A 199 -10.84 -12.32 -2.85
N VAL A 200 -11.34 -11.44 -3.72
CA VAL A 200 -12.37 -11.79 -4.71
C VAL A 200 -11.85 -12.84 -5.70
N GLY A 201 -10.61 -12.72 -6.19
CA GLY A 201 -9.99 -13.68 -7.10
C GLY A 201 -9.87 -15.08 -6.47
N VAL A 202 -9.30 -15.17 -5.27
CA VAL A 202 -9.17 -16.43 -4.52
C VAL A 202 -10.53 -17.05 -4.21
N ALA A 203 -11.50 -16.26 -3.77
CA ALA A 203 -12.85 -16.73 -3.47
C ALA A 203 -13.57 -17.22 -4.74
N THR A 204 -13.38 -16.55 -5.88
CA THR A 204 -13.91 -16.98 -7.18
C THR A 204 -13.30 -18.31 -7.61
N LEU A 205 -11.97 -18.47 -7.51
CA LEU A 205 -11.30 -19.74 -7.82
C LEU A 205 -11.81 -20.89 -6.94
N CYS A 206 -12.00 -20.62 -5.64
CA CYS A 206 -12.56 -21.58 -4.70
C CYS A 206 -14.00 -21.99 -5.06
N ARG A 207 -14.84 -21.01 -5.41
CA ARG A 207 -16.23 -21.23 -5.86
C ARG A 207 -16.28 -22.13 -7.10
N GLU A 208 -15.51 -21.81 -8.14
CA GLU A 208 -15.48 -22.61 -9.38
C GLU A 208 -14.96 -24.02 -9.13
N THR A 209 -13.93 -24.17 -8.28
CA THR A 209 -13.40 -25.48 -7.90
C THR A 209 -14.44 -26.33 -7.18
N ALA A 210 -15.26 -25.73 -6.31
CA ALA A 210 -16.33 -26.43 -5.60
C ALA A 210 -17.42 -26.98 -6.55
N GLN A 211 -17.69 -26.32 -7.69
CA GLN A 211 -18.61 -26.84 -8.71
C GLN A 211 -18.11 -28.13 -9.36
N LEU A 212 -16.79 -28.24 -9.56
CA LEU A 212 -16.15 -29.42 -10.14
C LEU A 212 -15.97 -30.57 -9.13
N HIS A 213 -15.92 -30.24 -7.84
CA HIS A 213 -15.68 -31.18 -6.76
C HIS A 213 -16.80 -31.13 -5.71
N PRO A 214 -17.97 -31.75 -5.96
CA PRO A 214 -19.15 -31.67 -5.08
C PRO A 214 -18.97 -32.24 -3.66
N ARG A 215 -17.83 -32.90 -3.39
CA ARG A 215 -17.47 -33.38 -2.05
C ARG A 215 -16.87 -32.28 -1.17
N LEU A 216 -16.41 -31.18 -1.77
CA LEU A 216 -15.95 -30.02 -1.02
C LEU A 216 -17.14 -29.36 -0.35
N ARG A 217 -16.94 -28.93 0.89
CA ARG A 217 -17.89 -28.08 1.61
C ARG A 217 -17.76 -26.65 1.10
N SER A 218 -18.50 -26.34 0.03
CA SER A 218 -18.50 -25.04 -0.66
C SER A 218 -18.57 -23.86 0.30
N ASP A 219 -19.50 -23.90 1.25
CA ASP A 219 -19.77 -22.80 2.17
C ASP A 219 -18.59 -22.54 3.11
N LEU A 220 -17.96 -23.61 3.61
CA LEU A 220 -16.78 -23.53 4.47
C LEU A 220 -15.59 -22.98 3.68
N LEU A 221 -15.36 -23.53 2.48
CA LEU A 221 -14.26 -23.11 1.61
C LEU A 221 -14.40 -21.64 1.19
N LEU A 222 -15.61 -21.22 0.81
CA LEU A 222 -15.88 -19.85 0.38
C LEU A 222 -15.76 -18.87 1.55
N ALA A 223 -16.28 -19.22 2.74
CA ALA A 223 -16.07 -18.43 3.94
C ALA A 223 -14.59 -18.29 4.29
N ALA A 224 -13.83 -19.37 4.20
CA ALA A 224 -12.38 -19.35 4.44
C ALA A 224 -11.66 -18.45 3.43
N ALA A 225 -12.01 -18.53 2.14
CA ALA A 225 -11.42 -17.70 1.10
C ALA A 225 -11.72 -16.21 1.29
N LEU A 226 -12.94 -15.82 1.65
CA LEU A 226 -13.31 -14.42 1.88
C LEU A 226 -12.61 -13.80 3.10
N LEU A 227 -12.15 -14.62 4.05
CA LEU A 227 -11.55 -14.17 5.30
C LEU A 227 -10.04 -14.44 5.42
N HIS A 228 -9.44 -15.18 4.48
CA HIS A 228 -8.08 -15.71 4.65
C HIS A 228 -7.04 -14.64 4.98
N ASP A 229 -7.15 -13.46 4.34
CA ASP A 229 -6.24 -12.33 4.51
C ASP A 229 -6.85 -11.15 5.31
N VAL A 230 -7.98 -11.34 5.99
CA VAL A 230 -8.66 -10.26 6.77
C VAL A 230 -7.77 -9.65 7.84
N GLY A 231 -6.80 -10.41 8.35
CA GLY A 231 -5.82 -9.93 9.34
C GLY A 231 -4.91 -8.81 8.81
N ARG A 232 -4.78 -8.62 7.50
CA ARG A 232 -4.04 -7.48 6.93
C ARG A 232 -4.60 -6.14 7.36
N THR A 233 -5.90 -6.07 7.65
CA THR A 233 -6.57 -4.88 8.19
C THR A 233 -6.07 -4.44 9.56
N ARG A 234 -5.37 -5.33 10.29
CA ARG A 234 -4.71 -5.04 11.57
C ARG A 234 -3.18 -5.06 11.44
N GLU A 235 -2.67 -5.79 10.45
CA GLU A 235 -1.24 -5.90 10.19
C GLU A 235 -0.65 -4.62 9.61
N LEU A 236 -1.36 -3.99 8.67
CA LEU A 236 -0.83 -2.90 7.84
C LEU A 236 -1.52 -1.57 8.13
N ARG A 237 -0.80 -0.48 7.85
CA ARG A 237 -1.38 0.87 7.73
C ARG A 237 -1.57 1.22 6.25
N PRO A 238 -2.39 2.25 5.94
CA PRO A 238 -2.54 2.77 4.59
C PRO A 238 -1.22 3.17 3.93
N GLY A 239 -1.31 3.44 2.63
CA GLY A 239 -0.19 3.77 1.76
C GLY A 239 0.55 5.05 2.17
N PRO A 240 1.58 5.44 1.40
CA PRO A 240 2.05 4.80 0.17
C PRO A 240 3.04 3.64 0.38
N ALA A 241 3.54 3.50 1.61
CA ALA A 241 4.53 2.47 1.98
C ALA A 241 3.94 1.26 2.73
N PHE A 242 2.65 1.30 3.07
CA PHE A 242 1.93 0.26 3.81
C PHE A 242 2.69 -0.30 5.03
N PRO A 243 3.16 0.56 5.96
CA PRO A 243 4.02 0.10 7.04
C PRO A 243 3.24 -0.83 8.00
N GLN A 244 3.90 -1.88 8.46
CA GLN A 244 3.33 -2.76 9.46
C GLN A 244 3.06 -2.03 10.79
N THR A 245 1.95 -2.39 11.44
CA THR A 245 1.67 -2.03 12.83
C THR A 245 2.67 -2.71 13.76
N GLU A 246 2.77 -2.24 15.00
CA GLU A 246 3.66 -2.86 15.99
C GLU A 246 3.25 -4.31 16.25
N GLU A 247 1.94 -4.55 16.39
CA GLU A 247 1.39 -5.89 16.54
C GLU A 247 1.57 -6.73 15.25
N GLY A 248 1.34 -6.13 14.08
CA GLY A 248 1.54 -6.75 12.77
C GLY A 248 2.95 -7.30 12.57
N ARG A 249 3.98 -6.55 12.99
CA ARG A 249 5.38 -7.03 12.94
C ARG A 249 5.64 -8.29 13.78
N LEU A 250 4.87 -8.49 14.84
CA LEU A 250 5.06 -9.60 15.77
C LEU A 250 4.22 -10.83 15.40
N LEU A 251 2.99 -10.61 14.95
CA LEU A 251 1.99 -11.67 14.77
C LEU A 251 1.74 -12.03 13.30
N GLY A 252 1.91 -11.08 12.39
CA GLY A 252 1.51 -11.22 10.98
C GLY A 252 0.00 -11.32 10.79
N HIS A 253 -0.43 -11.29 9.53
CA HIS A 253 -1.86 -11.28 9.20
C HIS A 253 -2.59 -12.57 9.55
N VAL A 254 -1.94 -13.74 9.47
CA VAL A 254 -2.61 -15.02 9.77
C VAL A 254 -3.12 -15.04 11.22
N HIS A 255 -2.25 -14.78 12.20
CA HIS A 255 -2.67 -14.77 13.62
C HIS A 255 -3.67 -13.66 13.92
N LEU A 256 -3.47 -12.47 13.36
CA LEU A 256 -4.40 -11.36 13.54
C LEU A 256 -5.77 -11.65 12.93
N GLY A 257 -5.80 -12.32 11.78
CA GLY A 257 -7.03 -12.75 11.13
C GLY A 257 -7.79 -13.77 11.97
N LEU A 258 -7.12 -14.80 12.49
CA LEU A 258 -7.74 -15.80 13.36
C LEU A 258 -8.39 -15.14 14.59
N ARG A 259 -7.69 -14.21 15.27
CA ARG A 259 -8.27 -13.46 16.41
C ARG A 259 -9.52 -12.68 16.02
N LEU A 260 -9.48 -11.94 14.91
CA LEU A 260 -10.64 -11.18 14.43
C LEU A 260 -11.86 -12.06 14.14
N ILE A 261 -11.62 -13.29 13.68
CA ILE A 261 -12.65 -14.26 13.35
C ILE A 261 -13.21 -14.89 14.62
N GLU A 262 -12.35 -15.37 15.52
CA GLU A 262 -12.73 -15.96 16.80
C GLU A 262 -13.58 -15.00 17.66
N ASP A 263 -13.28 -13.70 17.63
CA ASP A 263 -14.07 -12.66 18.32
C ASP A 263 -15.52 -12.55 17.78
N ARG A 264 -15.84 -13.18 16.65
CA ARG A 264 -17.11 -13.07 15.92
C ARG A 264 -17.80 -14.40 15.64
N THR A 265 -17.28 -15.51 16.14
CA THR A 265 -17.85 -16.86 15.91
C THR A 265 -18.94 -17.24 16.91
N GLU A 266 -19.54 -16.27 17.62
CA GLU A 266 -20.61 -16.54 18.57
C GLU A 266 -21.79 -17.28 17.89
N GLY A 267 -22.14 -18.44 18.43
CA GLY A 267 -23.20 -19.30 17.89
C GLY A 267 -22.85 -20.02 16.58
N LEU A 268 -21.57 -20.07 16.20
CA LEU A 268 -21.06 -21.03 15.21
C LEU A 268 -20.78 -22.37 15.91
N ASP A 269 -21.09 -23.47 15.21
CA ASP A 269 -20.74 -24.80 15.70
C ASP A 269 -19.21 -24.93 15.86
N LEU A 270 -18.76 -25.54 16.96
CA LEU A 270 -17.34 -25.59 17.32
C LEU A 270 -16.51 -26.41 16.32
N GLU A 271 -17.08 -27.44 15.70
CA GLU A 271 -16.39 -28.23 14.68
C GLU A 271 -16.22 -27.41 13.40
N VAL A 272 -17.30 -26.73 12.97
CA VAL A 272 -17.25 -25.82 11.81
C VAL A 272 -16.27 -24.66 12.04
N GLN A 273 -16.25 -24.09 13.25
CA GLN A 273 -15.29 -23.06 13.63
C GLN A 273 -13.85 -23.59 13.53
N ALA A 274 -13.56 -24.77 14.10
CA ALA A 274 -12.23 -25.34 14.08
C ALA A 274 -11.73 -25.61 12.65
N GLU A 275 -12.60 -26.11 11.76
CA GLU A 275 -12.26 -26.35 10.36
C GLU A 275 -12.04 -25.05 9.57
N LEU A 276 -12.84 -24.01 9.82
CA LEU A 276 -12.67 -22.69 9.21
C LEU A 276 -11.34 -22.07 9.60
N LEU A 277 -11.05 -22.04 10.91
CA LEU A 277 -9.80 -21.52 11.45
C LEU A 277 -8.61 -22.34 10.96
N HIS A 278 -8.74 -23.68 10.86
CA HIS A 278 -7.71 -24.54 10.29
C HIS A 278 -7.41 -24.18 8.83
N ALA A 279 -8.42 -24.04 7.97
CA ALA A 279 -8.24 -23.68 6.58
C ALA A 279 -7.52 -22.32 6.43
N ILE A 280 -7.95 -21.32 7.20
CA ILE A 280 -7.31 -20.00 7.21
C ILE A 280 -5.91 -20.06 7.82
N ALA A 281 -5.66 -20.81 8.88
CA ALA A 281 -4.34 -20.85 9.52
C ALA A 281 -3.24 -21.39 8.60
N CYS A 282 -3.58 -22.25 7.64
CA CYS A 282 -2.62 -22.92 6.76
C CYS A 282 -2.67 -22.47 5.29
N HIS A 283 -3.33 -21.35 4.96
CA HIS A 283 -3.45 -20.91 3.56
C HIS A 283 -2.10 -20.59 2.88
N HIS A 284 -1.01 -20.45 3.64
CA HIS A 284 0.37 -20.35 3.14
C HIS A 284 1.21 -21.63 3.32
N ASP A 285 0.69 -22.67 3.99
CA ASP A 285 1.42 -23.91 4.31
C ASP A 285 0.61 -25.15 3.91
N ARG A 286 0.92 -25.69 2.73
CA ARG A 286 0.26 -26.89 2.21
C ARG A 286 0.42 -28.11 3.12
N GLN A 287 1.54 -28.25 3.82
CA GLN A 287 1.86 -29.41 4.64
C GLN A 287 1.03 -29.42 5.94
N ALA A 288 0.61 -28.25 6.42
CA ALA A 288 -0.29 -28.09 7.56
C ALA A 288 -1.77 -28.37 7.21
N ALA A 289 -2.15 -28.38 5.93
CA ALA A 289 -3.51 -28.66 5.50
C ALA A 289 -3.92 -30.13 5.77
N ARG A 290 -4.96 -30.31 6.58
CA ARG A 290 -5.55 -31.62 6.98
C ARG A 290 -6.91 -31.91 6.32
N THR A 291 -7.54 -30.91 5.73
CA THR A 291 -8.83 -31.02 5.02
C THR A 291 -8.65 -30.71 3.54
N ALA A 292 -9.63 -31.12 2.72
CA ALA A 292 -9.61 -30.84 1.29
C ALA A 292 -9.79 -29.34 1.03
N GLU A 293 -10.66 -28.68 1.79
CA GLU A 293 -10.96 -27.25 1.72
C GLU A 293 -9.69 -26.42 2.01
N ALA A 294 -8.96 -26.75 3.07
CA ALA A 294 -7.70 -26.08 3.38
C ALA A 294 -6.65 -26.24 2.27
N ALA A 295 -6.54 -27.44 1.69
CA ALA A 295 -5.62 -27.69 0.59
C ALA A 295 -6.01 -26.92 -0.68
N VAL A 296 -7.31 -26.84 -0.98
CA VAL A 296 -7.83 -26.08 -2.12
C VAL A 296 -7.60 -24.58 -1.91
N LEU A 297 -7.89 -24.05 -0.72
CA LEU A 297 -7.64 -22.64 -0.39
C LEU A 297 -6.17 -22.28 -0.59
N TYR A 298 -5.24 -23.10 -0.07
CA TYR A 298 -3.81 -22.91 -0.32
C TYR A 298 -3.51 -22.81 -1.82
N HIS A 299 -4.02 -23.75 -2.63
CA HIS A 299 -3.72 -23.76 -4.06
C HIS A 299 -4.37 -22.57 -4.80
N ALA A 300 -5.58 -22.17 -4.43
CA ALA A 300 -6.25 -21.01 -5.00
C ALA A 300 -5.48 -19.71 -4.67
N ASN A 301 -5.04 -19.55 -3.42
CA ASN A 301 -4.22 -18.44 -2.96
C ASN A 301 -2.91 -18.33 -3.76
N GLN A 302 -2.20 -19.45 -3.91
CA GLN A 302 -0.97 -19.49 -4.71
C GLN A 302 -1.22 -19.24 -6.20
N LEU A 303 -2.30 -19.79 -6.75
CA LEU A 303 -2.64 -19.65 -8.17
C LEU A 303 -2.97 -18.20 -8.52
N ASP A 304 -3.77 -17.51 -7.71
CA ASP A 304 -4.11 -16.10 -7.92
C ASP A 304 -2.84 -15.24 -7.95
N ALA A 305 -1.99 -15.40 -6.92
CA ALA A 305 -0.71 -14.68 -6.82
C ALA A 305 0.24 -14.95 -8.01
N GLN A 306 0.21 -16.15 -8.58
CA GLN A 306 1.04 -16.52 -9.75
C GLN A 306 0.43 -16.09 -11.07
N ALA A 307 -0.89 -16.24 -11.25
CA ALA A 307 -1.59 -15.89 -12.47
C ALA A 307 -1.61 -14.37 -12.72
N ALA A 308 -1.49 -13.58 -11.65
CA ALA A 308 -1.31 -12.14 -11.71
C ALA A 308 0.10 -11.70 -12.19
N THR A 309 1.01 -12.63 -12.49
CA THR A 309 2.34 -12.31 -13.07
C THR A 309 2.26 -11.83 -14.51
N ARG A 310 3.24 -11.01 -14.94
CA ARG A 310 3.25 -10.44 -16.30
C ARG A 310 3.24 -11.56 -17.36
N PRO A 311 2.39 -11.45 -18.40
CA PRO A 311 2.44 -12.35 -19.54
C PRO A 311 3.80 -12.28 -20.25
N VAL A 312 4.16 -13.36 -20.94
CA VAL A 312 5.35 -13.38 -21.81
C VAL A 312 5.13 -12.40 -22.96
N GLY A 313 5.98 -11.37 -23.09
CA GLY A 313 6.01 -10.49 -24.28
C GLY A 313 6.06 -8.98 -24.01
N ASP A 314 5.70 -8.51 -22.81
CA ASP A 314 5.79 -7.10 -22.46
C ASP A 314 7.20 -6.76 -21.96
N SER A 315 8.11 -6.49 -22.92
CA SER A 315 9.50 -6.05 -22.70
C SER A 315 9.64 -4.54 -22.84
#